data_AF-A0A2B8ART2-F1
#
_entry.id   AF-A0A2B8ART2-F1
#
_cell.length_a   1.000
_cell.length_b   1.000
_cell.length_c   1.000
_cell.angle_alpha   90.00
_cell.angle_beta   90.00
_cell.angle_gamma   90.00
#
_symmetry.space_group_name_H-M   'P 1'
#
loop_
_entity.id
_entity.type
_entity.pdbx_description
1 polymer ?
#
loop_
_entity_poly.entity_id
_entity_poly.type
_entity_poly.pdbx_seq_one_letter_code
_entity_poly.pdbx_strand_id
1 'polypeptide(L)'
;MLAFAVLGGPTPAQAGGQGSSNFYENANFGGYTIPVSGSGGTCINLASNWHNRISSIKYNTSKVHLYSLPNCWQESGYPDQSYTAYEVPYVGDQMNDRAKSFRIW
;
A
#
# COMPACT_ATOMS: atom_id res chain seq x y z
N MET A 1 23.33 38.39 21.93
CA MET A 1 23.34 37.04 21.34
C MET A 1 22.53 36.15 22.26
N LEU A 2 21.30 35.81 21.89
CA LEU A 2 20.45 34.88 22.64
C LEU A 2 19.48 34.23 21.66
N ALA A 3 19.40 32.91 21.79
CA ALA A 3 18.92 31.97 20.80
C ALA A 3 17.38 31.94 20.68
N PHE A 4 16.89 31.74 19.46
CA PHE A 4 15.50 31.36 19.19
C PHE A 4 15.32 29.87 19.48
N ALA A 5 14.55 29.54 20.52
CA ALA A 5 13.97 28.22 20.66
C ALA A 5 12.76 28.14 19.71
N VAL A 6 12.91 27.45 18.59
CA VAL A 6 11.77 27.03 17.76
C VAL A 6 11.08 25.89 18.51
N LEU A 7 9.98 26.23 19.18
CA LEU A 7 9.03 25.27 19.72
C LEU A 7 8.53 24.41 18.56
N GLY A 8 8.83 23.12 18.63
CA GLY A 8 8.30 22.11 17.73
C GLY A 8 6.77 22.13 17.80
N GLY A 9 6.16 22.76 16.80
CA GLY A 9 4.75 22.54 16.53
C GLY A 9 4.51 21.07 16.18
N PRO A 10 3.28 20.56 16.34
CA PRO A 10 2.93 19.27 15.77
C PRO A 10 3.29 19.33 14.29
N THR A 11 4.17 18.43 13.85
CA THR A 11 4.42 18.19 12.43
C THR A 11 3.03 18.04 11.80
N PRO A 12 2.64 18.88 10.83
CA PRO A 12 1.34 18.70 10.21
C PRO A 12 1.28 17.26 9.70
N ALA A 13 0.17 16.57 10.02
CA ALA A 13 -0.16 15.27 9.48
C ALA A 13 0.27 15.25 8.01
N GLN A 14 1.11 14.28 7.63
CA GLN A 14 1.64 14.13 6.26
C GLN A 14 0.56 14.55 5.27
N ALA A 15 0.76 15.71 4.64
CA ALA A 15 -0.14 16.22 3.63
C ALA A 15 -0.38 15.07 2.65
N GLY A 16 -1.64 14.66 2.49
CA GLY A 16 -2.02 13.40 1.87
C GLY A 16 -1.33 13.23 0.51
N GLY A 17 -0.23 12.48 0.51
CA GLY A 17 0.53 12.18 -0.69
C GLY A 17 -0.37 11.41 -1.64
N GLN A 18 -0.53 11.92 -2.86
CA GLN A 18 -1.14 11.13 -3.92
C GLN A 18 -0.11 10.13 -4.41
N GLY A 19 -0.47 8.85 -4.33
CA GLY A 19 0.37 7.76 -4.77
C GLY A 19 -0.24 6.97 -5.92
N SER A 20 0.60 6.51 -6.84
CA SER A 20 0.25 5.56 -7.90
C SER A 20 1.11 4.29 -7.83
N SER A 21 0.48 3.14 -8.08
CA SER A 21 1.11 1.83 -8.10
C SER A 21 0.53 0.97 -9.21
N ASN A 22 1.31 0.01 -9.68
CA ASN A 22 0.86 -1.10 -10.51
C ASN A 22 0.91 -2.38 -9.67
N PHE A 23 -0.22 -3.08 -9.58
CA PHE A 23 -0.29 -4.42 -9.02
C PHE A 23 -0.30 -5.44 -10.14
N TYR A 24 0.46 -6.51 -9.93
CA TYR A 24 0.70 -7.55 -10.94
C TYR A 24 0.21 -8.89 -10.43
N GLU A 25 -0.33 -9.68 -11.35
CA GLU A 25 -0.89 -10.99 -11.04
C GLU A 25 0.17 -12.01 -10.61
N ASN A 26 1.34 -11.97 -11.24
CA ASN A 26 2.43 -12.91 -10.97
C ASN A 26 3.60 -12.21 -10.27
N ALA A 27 4.45 -13.01 -9.63
CA ALA A 27 5.74 -12.53 -9.14
C ALA A 27 6.59 -11.96 -10.30
N ASN A 28 7.58 -11.13 -9.95
CA ASN A 28 8.50 -10.47 -10.86
C ASN A 28 7.81 -9.64 -11.95
N PHE A 29 6.68 -9.01 -11.60
CA PHE A 29 5.94 -8.06 -12.44
C PHE A 29 5.35 -8.70 -13.72
N GLY A 30 5.02 -9.98 -13.65
CA GLY A 30 4.39 -10.72 -14.76
C GLY A 30 2.87 -10.76 -14.68
N GLY A 31 2.26 -11.27 -15.76
CA GLY A 31 0.81 -11.48 -15.84
C GLY A 31 0.01 -10.20 -16.07
N TYR A 32 -1.27 -10.24 -15.74
CA TYR A 32 -2.12 -9.05 -15.85
C TYR A 32 -1.68 -7.96 -14.86
N THR A 33 -1.99 -6.71 -15.20
CA THR A 33 -1.63 -5.54 -14.38
C THR A 33 -2.85 -4.66 -14.16
N ILE A 34 -2.99 -4.11 -12.96
CA ILE A 34 -3.87 -2.97 -12.70
C ILE A 34 -3.10 -1.77 -12.19
N PRO A 35 -3.27 -0.61 -12.84
CA PRO A 35 -2.87 0.65 -12.24
C PRO A 35 -3.87 1.00 -11.14
N VAL A 36 -3.34 1.39 -9.98
CA VAL A 36 -4.10 1.87 -8.85
C VAL A 36 -3.52 3.20 -8.38
N SER A 37 -4.39 4.03 -7.82
CA SER A 37 -3.98 5.27 -7.17
C SER A 37 -4.68 5.40 -5.82
N GLY A 38 -4.04 6.08 -4.89
CA GLY A 38 -4.59 6.37 -3.58
C GLY A 38 -4.06 7.71 -3.08
N SER A 39 -4.67 8.23 -2.03
CA SER A 39 -4.22 9.48 -1.41
C SER A 39 -4.34 9.38 0.11
N GLY A 40 -3.24 9.74 0.80
CA GLY A 40 -3.22 9.93 2.25
C GLY A 40 -3.64 8.70 3.07
N GLY A 41 -3.50 7.49 2.54
CA GLY A 41 -3.92 6.27 3.24
C GLY A 41 -5.40 5.96 3.19
N THR A 42 -6.15 6.59 2.27
CA THR A 42 -7.56 6.23 2.04
C THR A 42 -7.67 4.75 1.71
N CYS A 43 -8.62 4.06 2.35
CA CYS A 43 -8.88 2.65 2.08
C CYS A 43 -9.56 2.47 0.73
N ILE A 44 -9.04 1.55 -0.08
CA ILE A 44 -9.59 1.21 -1.38
C ILE A 44 -9.82 -0.31 -1.43
N ASN A 45 -11.04 -0.71 -1.78
CA ASN A 45 -11.34 -2.10 -2.10
C ASN A 45 -10.86 -2.41 -3.51
N LEU A 46 -10.24 -3.58 -3.69
CA LEU A 46 -9.97 -4.09 -5.02
C LEU A 46 -11.29 -4.41 -5.72
N ALA A 47 -11.30 -4.30 -7.04
CA ALA A 47 -12.40 -4.84 -7.82
C ALA A 47 -12.49 -6.36 -7.59
N SER A 48 -13.71 -6.91 -7.61
CA SER A 48 -13.95 -8.32 -7.29
C SER A 48 -13.14 -9.30 -8.14
N ASN A 49 -12.87 -8.95 -9.40
CA ASN A 49 -12.05 -9.75 -10.33
C ASN A 49 -10.53 -9.68 -10.05
N TRP A 50 -10.11 -8.85 -9.10
CA TRP A 50 -8.72 -8.66 -8.65
C TRP A 50 -8.48 -9.10 -7.21
N HIS A 51 -9.51 -9.56 -6.50
CA HIS A 51 -9.33 -10.22 -5.22
C HIS A 51 -8.41 -11.42 -5.38
N ASN A 52 -7.47 -11.57 -4.44
CA ASN A 52 -6.61 -12.74 -4.35
C ASN A 52 -5.75 -12.99 -5.60
N ARG A 53 -5.29 -11.93 -6.28
CA ARG A 53 -4.44 -12.05 -7.47
C ARG A 53 -3.10 -11.34 -7.35
N ILE A 54 -2.88 -10.52 -6.32
CA ILE A 54 -1.68 -9.69 -6.27
C ILE A 54 -0.50 -10.52 -5.79
N SER A 55 0.56 -10.56 -6.61
CA SER A 55 1.80 -11.30 -6.32
C SER A 55 3.05 -10.42 -6.36
N SER A 56 3.03 -9.30 -7.10
CA SER A 56 4.11 -8.31 -7.10
C SER A 56 3.59 -6.90 -7.33
N ILE A 57 4.40 -5.91 -6.94
CA ILE A 57 4.00 -4.50 -6.91
C ILE A 57 5.15 -3.64 -7.44
N LYS A 58 4.85 -2.72 -8.36
CA LYS A 58 5.71 -1.56 -8.61
C LYS A 58 4.97 -0.31 -8.19
N TYR A 59 5.63 0.64 -7.55
CA TYR A 59 4.95 1.89 -7.22
C TYR A 59 5.88 3.09 -7.24
N ASN A 60 5.29 4.27 -7.46
CA ASN A 60 5.97 5.54 -7.65
C ASN A 60 5.92 6.43 -6.38
N THR A 61 5.63 5.85 -5.21
CA THR A 61 5.19 6.53 -3.98
C THR A 61 6.02 6.07 -2.79
N SER A 62 5.62 6.39 -1.55
CA SER A 62 6.38 6.05 -0.35
C SER A 62 5.96 4.72 0.30
N LYS A 63 4.68 4.34 0.24
CA LYS A 63 4.20 3.13 0.94
C LYS A 63 2.91 2.55 0.38
N VAL A 64 2.86 1.23 0.22
CA VAL A 64 1.63 0.45 -0.03
C VAL A 64 1.37 -0.47 1.16
N HIS A 65 0.12 -0.59 1.59
CA HIS A 65 -0.29 -1.59 2.57
C HIS A 65 -1.42 -2.42 1.99
N LEU A 66 -1.26 -3.74 1.98
CA LEU A 66 -2.25 -4.70 1.50
C LEU A 66 -2.95 -5.38 2.67
N TYR A 67 -4.25 -5.59 2.55
CA TYR A 67 -5.08 -6.31 3.51
C TYR A 67 -5.72 -7.53 2.84
N SER A 68 -5.75 -8.67 3.54
CA SER A 68 -6.45 -9.87 3.05
C SER A 68 -7.98 -9.83 3.24
N LEU A 69 -8.47 -8.81 3.95
CA LEU A 69 -9.88 -8.51 4.13
C LEU A 69 -10.31 -7.29 3.31
N PRO A 70 -11.61 -7.18 2.96
CA PRO A 70 -12.15 -5.95 2.39
C PRO A 70 -12.17 -4.82 3.42
N ASN A 71 -12.40 -3.60 2.96
CA ASN A 71 -12.55 -2.38 3.76
C ASN A 71 -11.36 -2.04 4.66
N CYS A 72 -10.18 -2.58 4.35
CA CYS A 72 -8.96 -2.44 5.14
C CYS A 72 -9.17 -2.83 6.61
N TRP A 73 -10.04 -3.81 6.84
CA TRP A 73 -10.22 -4.39 8.16
C TRP A 73 -9.02 -5.24 8.54
N GLN A 74 -8.66 -5.15 9.81
CA GLN A 74 -7.66 -6.00 10.44
C GLN A 74 -8.37 -6.86 11.47
N GLU A 75 -8.13 -8.15 11.39
CA GLU A 75 -8.70 -9.14 12.28
C GLU A 75 -7.64 -10.21 12.56
N SER A 76 -7.60 -10.73 13.77
CA SER A 76 -6.64 -11.75 14.16
C SER A 76 -6.75 -12.98 13.24
N GLY A 77 -5.61 -13.45 12.74
CA GLY A 77 -5.56 -14.58 11.80
C GLY A 77 -5.68 -14.20 10.32
N TYR A 78 -5.95 -12.93 10.01
CA TYR A 78 -5.97 -12.42 8.63
C TYR A 78 -4.71 -11.59 8.36
N PRO A 79 -3.89 -11.95 7.36
CA PRO A 79 -2.65 -11.23 7.10
C PRO A 79 -2.92 -9.85 6.50
N ASP A 80 -2.02 -8.93 6.83
CA ASP A 80 -1.84 -7.63 6.21
C ASP A 80 -0.34 -7.31 6.18
N GLN A 81 0.11 -6.50 5.22
CA GLN A 81 1.54 -6.22 5.05
C GLN A 81 1.78 -4.86 4.41
N SER A 82 2.80 -4.16 4.92
CA SER A 82 3.31 -2.91 4.34
C SER A 82 4.55 -3.13 3.48
N TYR A 83 4.67 -2.34 2.42
CA TYR A 83 5.81 -2.31 1.53
C TYR A 83 6.28 -0.86 1.35
N THR A 84 7.60 -0.65 1.46
CA THR A 84 8.27 0.66 1.34
C THR A 84 9.42 0.66 0.31
N ALA A 85 9.63 -0.45 -0.42
CA ALA A 85 10.54 -0.52 -1.56
C ALA A 85 9.81 -0.29 -2.89
N TYR A 86 10.31 0.61 -3.75
CA TYR A 86 9.70 0.98 -5.05
C TYR A 86 9.30 -0.21 -5.95
N GLU A 87 10.03 -1.32 -5.83
CA GLU A 87 9.76 -2.56 -6.54
C GLU A 87 9.71 -3.71 -5.53
N VAL A 88 8.59 -4.43 -5.50
CA VAL A 88 8.35 -5.61 -4.68
C VAL A 88 8.13 -6.77 -5.64
N PRO A 89 9.18 -7.50 -6.04
CA PRO A 89 9.07 -8.58 -7.02
C PRO A 89 8.27 -9.77 -6.47
N TYR A 90 8.12 -9.88 -5.15
CA TYR A 90 7.27 -10.85 -4.51
C TYR A 90 6.71 -10.28 -3.20
N VAL A 91 5.39 -10.27 -3.04
CA VAL A 91 4.72 -9.73 -1.84
C VAL A 91 4.86 -10.64 -0.61
N GLY A 92 5.48 -11.81 -0.76
CA GLY A 92 5.68 -12.78 0.32
C GLY A 92 4.53 -13.77 0.46
N ASP A 93 4.82 -14.93 1.03
CA ASP A 93 3.87 -16.06 1.13
C ASP A 93 2.58 -15.70 1.89
N GLN A 94 2.67 -14.75 2.81
CA GLN A 94 1.53 -14.33 3.62
C GLN A 94 0.50 -13.51 2.84
N MET A 95 0.91 -12.80 1.79
CA MET A 95 0.05 -11.89 1.02
C MET A 95 -0.11 -12.24 -0.45
N ASN A 96 0.71 -13.15 -0.98
CA ASN A 96 0.57 -13.64 -2.34
C ASN A 96 -0.84 -14.20 -2.56
N ASP A 97 -1.54 -13.68 -3.56
CA ASP A 97 -2.90 -14.11 -3.91
C ASP A 97 -3.90 -14.02 -2.75
N ARG A 98 -3.77 -13.01 -1.88
CA ARG A 98 -4.67 -12.85 -0.72
C ARG A 98 -5.28 -11.47 -0.58
N ALA A 99 -4.72 -10.46 -1.22
CA ALA A 99 -5.17 -9.08 -1.05
C ALA A 99 -6.60 -8.86 -1.57
N LYS A 100 -7.39 -8.10 -0.80
CA LYS A 100 -8.77 -7.68 -1.13
C LYS A 100 -8.98 -6.18 -0.99
N SER A 101 -8.15 -5.50 -0.20
CA SER A 101 -8.15 -4.05 -0.10
C SER A 101 -6.75 -3.53 0.19
N PHE A 102 -6.54 -2.24 0.00
CA PHE A 102 -5.23 -1.62 0.14
C PHE A 102 -5.32 -0.14 0.54
N ARG A 103 -4.17 0.40 0.97
CA ARG A 103 -3.93 1.83 1.22
C ARG A 103 -2.61 2.25 0.59
N ILE A 104 -2.54 3.50 0.12
CA ILE A 104 -1.34 4.10 -0.47
C ILE A 104 -1.07 5.46 0.19
N TRP A 105 0.21 5.74 0.47
CA TRP A 105 0.73 7.02 0.95
C TRP A 105 1.88 7.52 0.07
#